data_AF-A0A7W1NDX5-F1
#
_entry.id   AF-A0A7W1NDX5-F1
#
_cell.length_a   1.000
_cell.length_b   1.000
_cell.length_c   1.000
_cell.angle_alpha   90.00
_cell.angle_beta   90.00
_cell.angle_gamma   90.00
#
_symmetry.space_group_name_H-M   'P 1'
#
loop_
_entity.id
_entity.type
_entity.pdbx_description
1 polymer ?
#
loop_
_entity_poly.entity_id
_entity_poly.type
_entity_poly.pdbx_seq_one_letter_code
_entity_poly.pdbx_strand_id
1 'polypeptide(L)'
;HVHVEAYGSSMPITQCAGITVPEPTQLLIKPWDKGLLRAIEKAIVDSDLGLSPQNDGVVIRLNIPPLSTERRKQLAIQAKEASEKCKVTMRNVRRDAIKHVETKGKEEKLPEDATKKAAEKISEMLKQSETKADAQLKDKTDDVMNM
;
A
#
# COMPACT_ATOMS: atom_id res chain seq x y z
N HIS A 1 -4.67 2.71 8.99
CA HIS A 1 -5.60 3.82 8.74
C HIS A 1 -6.02 4.40 10.09
N VAL A 2 -5.54 5.60 10.46
CA VAL A 2 -5.83 6.20 11.77
C VAL A 2 -7.05 7.11 11.66
N HIS A 3 -8.06 6.86 12.48
CA HIS A 3 -9.27 7.66 12.57
C HIS A 3 -9.29 8.44 13.88
N VAL A 4 -9.75 9.68 13.81
CA VAL A 4 -9.81 10.64 14.91
C VAL A 4 -11.26 10.96 15.18
N GLU A 5 -11.65 10.91 16.44
CA GLU A 5 -12.98 11.34 16.87
C GLU A 5 -13.02 12.88 16.90
N ALA A 6 -13.66 13.47 15.88
CA ALA A 6 -13.81 14.91 15.72
C ALA A 6 -15.29 15.27 15.71
N TYR A 7 -15.68 16.19 16.61
CA TYR A 7 -17.05 16.71 16.70
C TYR A 7 -18.15 15.62 16.76
N GLY A 8 -17.89 14.52 17.48
CA GLY A 8 -18.83 13.41 17.64
C GLY A 8 -18.90 12.44 16.44
N SER A 9 -17.96 12.54 15.49
CA SER A 9 -17.88 11.63 14.35
C SER A 9 -16.44 11.15 14.12
N SER A 10 -16.28 9.93 13.60
CA SER A 10 -14.97 9.37 13.27
C SER A 10 -14.53 9.84 11.90
N MET A 11 -13.42 10.57 11.82
CA MET A 11 -12.87 11.12 10.58
C MET A 11 -11.41 10.70 10.38
N PRO A 12 -10.93 10.53 9.14
CA PRO A 12 -9.51 10.27 8.88
C PRO A 12 -8.61 11.40 9.40
N ILE A 13 -7.48 11.05 10.03
CA ILE A 13 -6.52 12.03 10.56
C ILE A 13 -6.04 13.06 9.52
N THR A 14 -5.96 12.68 8.25
CA THR A 14 -5.56 13.54 7.13
C THR A 14 -6.55 14.68 6.86
N GLN A 15 -7.80 14.55 7.29
CA GLN A 15 -8.82 15.60 7.18
C GLN A 15 -8.81 16.53 8.40
N CYS A 16 -8.33 16.05 9.55
CA CYS A 16 -8.30 16.79 10.81
C CYS A 16 -6.96 17.51 11.07
N ALA A 17 -5.88 17.13 10.37
CA ALA A 17 -4.55 17.69 10.55
C ALA A 17 -3.70 17.67 9.27
N GLY A 18 -2.79 18.64 9.15
CA GLY A 18 -1.71 18.61 8.17
C GLY A 18 -0.54 17.76 8.68
N ILE A 19 -0.08 16.80 7.88
CA ILE A 19 1.04 15.91 8.19
C ILE A 19 2.24 16.33 7.34
N THR A 20 3.37 16.59 8.00
CA THR A 20 4.63 16.99 7.35
C THR A 20 5.78 16.14 7.88
N VAL A 21 6.81 15.97 7.06
CA VAL A 21 8.00 15.17 7.39
C VAL A 21 9.20 16.11 7.42
N PRO A 22 9.48 16.79 8.56
CA PRO A 22 10.65 17.66 8.67
C PRO A 22 11.97 16.86 8.61
N GLU A 23 11.99 15.65 9.17
CA GLU A 23 13.16 14.77 9.21
C GLU A 23 12.74 13.32 8.95
N PRO A 24 13.61 12.45 8.40
CA PRO A 24 13.27 11.06 8.07
C PRO A 24 12.74 10.23 9.26
N THR A 25 13.16 10.59 10.47
CA THR A 25 12.79 9.91 11.73
C THR A 25 11.70 10.64 12.51
N GLN A 26 11.15 11.74 11.99
CA GLN A 26 10.19 12.57 12.71
C GLN A 26 9.03 13.01 11.82
N LEU A 27 7.81 12.69 12.24
CA LEU A 27 6.59 13.23 11.65
C LEU A 27 6.08 14.40 12.50
N LEU A 28 5.63 15.46 11.84
CA LEU A 28 5.00 16.61 12.46
C LEU A 28 3.55 16.69 12.00
N ILE A 29 2.64 16.55 12.95
CA ILE A 29 1.19 16.62 12.75
C ILE A 29 0.70 17.94 13.33
N LYS A 30 0.17 18.80 12.47
CA LYS A 30 -0.39 20.09 12.85
C LYS A 30 -1.92 20.03 12.69
N PRO A 31 -2.69 20.00 13.79
CA PRO A 31 -4.14 19.99 13.71
C PRO A 31 -4.67 21.31 13.13
N TRP A 32 -5.78 21.23 12.39
CA TRP A 32 -6.46 22.43 11.90
C TRP A 32 -7.16 23.18 13.04
N ASP A 33 -7.63 22.44 14.05
CA ASP A 33 -8.20 22.98 15.30
C ASP A 33 -7.46 22.41 16.52
N LYS A 34 -7.05 23.30 17.43
CA LYS A 34 -6.42 22.95 18.71
C LYS A 34 -7.32 22.10 19.61
N GLY A 35 -8.65 22.20 19.47
CA GLY A 35 -9.61 21.36 20.21
C GLY A 35 -9.46 19.86 19.91
N LEU A 36 -8.99 19.51 18.72
CA LEU A 36 -8.82 18.12 18.26
C LEU A 36 -7.50 17.50 18.71
N LEU A 37 -6.62 18.26 19.36
CA LEU A 37 -5.26 17.84 19.64
C LEU A 37 -5.21 16.59 20.55
N ARG A 38 -6.05 16.54 21.60
CA ARG A 38 -6.20 15.35 22.46
C ARG A 38 -6.81 14.15 21.72
N ALA A 39 -7.77 14.39 20.84
CA ALA A 39 -8.41 13.32 20.08
C ALA A 39 -7.42 12.68 19.09
N ILE A 40 -6.59 13.50 18.45
CA ILE A 40 -5.52 13.04 17.55
C ILE A 40 -4.45 12.27 18.33
N GLU A 41 -4.03 12.80 19.49
CA GLU A 41 -3.06 12.12 20.35
C GLU A 41 -3.54 10.73 20.75
N LYS A 42 -4.79 10.62 21.22
CA LYS A 42 -5.41 9.34 21.57
C LYS A 42 -5.51 8.39 20.38
N ALA A 43 -5.96 8.89 19.22
CA ALA A 43 -6.07 8.09 18.01
C ALA A 43 -4.72 7.51 17.54
N ILE A 44 -3.61 8.22 17.77
CA ILE A 44 -2.27 7.72 17.42
C ILE A 44 -1.82 6.64 18.40
N VAL A 45 -2.04 6.83 19.70
CA VAL A 45 -1.70 5.83 20.73
C VAL A 45 -2.51 4.54 20.55
N ASP A 46 -3.80 4.67 20.27
CA ASP A 46 -4.71 3.54 20.04
C ASP A 46 -4.47 2.85 18.68
N SER A 47 -3.63 3.43 17.82
CA SER A 47 -3.30 2.85 16.52
C SER A 47 -2.23 1.75 16.62
N ASP A 48 -2.26 0.82 15.67
CA ASP A 48 -1.26 -0.25 15.53
C ASP A 48 0.17 0.25 15.18
N LEU A 49 0.41 1.56 15.23
CA LEU A 49 1.72 2.15 14.96
C LEU A 49 2.68 1.97 16.14
N GLY A 50 2.18 1.84 17.38
CA GLY A 50 3.03 1.66 18.57
C GLY A 50 3.97 2.84 18.82
N LEU A 51 3.61 4.03 18.37
CA LEU A 51 4.40 5.25 18.50
C LEU A 51 3.84 6.13 19.62
N SER A 52 4.73 6.73 20.40
CA SER A 52 4.35 7.70 21.44
C SER A 52 4.35 9.12 20.85
N PRO A 53 3.19 9.81 20.76
CA PRO A 53 3.13 11.20 20.38
C PRO A 53 3.77 12.11 21.43
N GLN A 54 4.55 13.09 20.99
CA GLN A 54 5.02 14.20 21.80
C GLN A 54 4.21 15.45 21.45
N ASN A 55 3.52 16.01 22.43
CA ASN A 55 2.59 17.10 22.25
C ASN A 55 3.17 18.40 22.85
N ASP A 56 3.28 19.47 22.05
CA ASP A 56 3.72 20.79 22.52
C ASP A 56 2.58 21.81 22.70
N GLY A 57 1.34 21.35 22.69
CA GLY A 57 0.13 22.18 22.79
C GLY A 57 -0.26 22.90 21.50
N VAL A 58 0.56 22.82 20.44
CA VAL A 58 0.25 23.39 19.11
C VAL A 58 0.43 22.37 17.99
N VAL A 59 1.40 21.47 18.14
CA VAL A 59 1.74 20.42 17.18
C VAL A 59 1.99 19.11 17.92
N ILE A 60 1.79 17.99 17.21
CA ILE A 60 2.11 16.65 17.69
C ILE A 60 3.30 16.15 16.86
N ARG A 61 4.40 15.81 17.54
CA ARG A 61 5.57 15.15 16.95
C ARG A 61 5.48 13.65 17.19
N LEU A 62 5.76 12.87 16.16
CA LEU A 62 5.97 11.43 16.28
C LEU A 62 7.41 11.12 15.91
N ASN A 63 8.16 10.65 16.89
CA ASN A 63 9.50 10.12 16.65
C ASN A 63 9.35 8.67 16.24
N ILE A 64 9.78 8.37 15.02
CA ILE A 64 9.83 7.01 14.51
C ILE A 64 11.17 6.42 14.96
N PRO A 65 11.19 5.49 15.92
CA PRO A 65 12.43 4.82 16.29
C PRO A 65 12.98 4.07 15.08
N PRO A 66 14.32 3.92 14.98
CA PRO A 66 14.91 3.14 13.91
C PRO A 66 14.32 1.73 13.92
N LEU A 67 13.97 1.22 12.74
CA LEU A 67 13.40 -0.12 12.61
C LEU A 67 14.43 -1.14 13.13
N SER A 68 14.04 -1.92 14.15
CA SER A 68 14.87 -3.04 14.61
C SER A 68 15.07 -4.04 13.47
N THR A 69 16.19 -4.76 13.48
CA THR A 69 16.49 -5.79 12.46
C THR A 69 15.37 -6.83 12.33
N GLU A 70 14.70 -7.17 13.43
CA GLU A 70 13.54 -8.06 13.44
C GLU A 70 12.33 -7.44 12.76
N ARG A 71 12.05 -6.15 13.01
CA ARG A 71 10.93 -5.45 12.36
C ARG A 71 11.16 -5.28 10.85
N ARG A 72 12.40 -4.98 10.43
CA ARG A 72 12.77 -4.94 9.00
C ARG A 72 12.53 -6.28 8.32
N LYS A 73 12.92 -7.39 8.95
CA LYS A 73 12.67 -8.75 8.45
C LYS A 73 11.18 -9.05 8.32
N GLN A 74 10.37 -8.70 9.33
CA GLN A 74 8.91 -8.88 9.27
C GLN A 74 8.28 -8.10 8.11
N LEU A 75 8.67 -6.84 7.93
CA LEU A 75 8.17 -6.00 6.84
C LEU A 75 8.57 -6.55 5.46
N ALA A 76 9.79 -7.07 5.32
CA ALA A 76 10.23 -7.73 4.09
C ALA A 76 9.42 -9.00 3.79
N ILE A 77 9.07 -9.79 4.81
CA ILE A 77 8.19 -10.97 4.63
C ILE A 77 6.80 -10.52 4.17
N GLN A 78 6.21 -9.51 4.80
CA GLN A 78 4.91 -8.97 4.39
C GLN A 78 4.92 -8.44 2.95
N ALA A 79 5.98 -7.73 2.55
CA ALA A 79 6.14 -7.27 1.18
C ALA A 79 6.18 -8.44 0.18
N LYS A 80 6.91 -9.52 0.51
CA LYS A 80 6.95 -10.74 -0.31
C LYS A 80 5.58 -11.40 -0.42
N GLU A 81 4.87 -11.56 0.68
CA GLU A 81 3.52 -12.13 0.68
C GLU A 81 2.55 -11.31 -0.17
N ALA A 82 2.62 -9.98 -0.09
CA ALA A 82 1.81 -9.09 -0.92
C ALA A 82 2.13 -9.23 -2.41
N SER A 83 3.41 -9.33 -2.77
CA SER A 83 3.84 -9.55 -4.16
C SER A 83 3.37 -10.90 -4.70
N GLU A 84 3.48 -11.98 -3.92
CA GLU A 84 3.01 -13.30 -4.33
C GLU A 84 1.48 -13.33 -4.52
N LYS A 85 0.71 -12.70 -3.63
CA LYS A 85 -0.74 -12.53 -3.80
C LYS A 85 -1.08 -11.74 -5.07
N CYS A 86 -0.30 -10.71 -5.39
CA CYS A 86 -0.46 -9.94 -6.62
C CYS A 86 -0.24 -10.84 -7.85
N LYS A 87 0.87 -11.58 -7.90
CA LYS A 87 1.19 -12.50 -9.02
C LYS A 87 0.13 -13.58 -9.20
N VAL A 88 -0.37 -14.17 -8.11
CA VAL A 88 -1.47 -15.16 -8.17
C VAL A 88 -2.72 -14.52 -8.80
N THR A 89 -3.10 -13.33 -8.37
CA THR A 89 -4.23 -12.58 -8.95
C THR A 89 -4.01 -12.32 -10.44
N MET A 90 -2.81 -11.90 -10.85
CA MET A 90 -2.48 -11.63 -12.25
C MET A 90 -2.58 -12.89 -13.12
N ARG A 91 -2.15 -14.05 -12.61
CA ARG A 91 -2.27 -15.33 -13.31
C ARG A 91 -3.73 -15.78 -13.45
N ASN A 92 -4.56 -15.52 -12.44
CA ASN A 92 -5.99 -15.77 -12.51
C ASN A 92 -6.66 -14.89 -13.58
N VAL A 93 -6.37 -13.58 -13.57
CA VAL A 93 -6.87 -12.64 -14.59
C VAL A 93 -6.43 -13.05 -15.99
N ARG A 94 -5.17 -13.50 -16.17
CA ARG A 94 -4.71 -14.04 -17.47
C ARG A 94 -5.56 -15.23 -17.91
N ARG A 95 -5.82 -16.18 -17.01
CA ARG A 95 -6.62 -17.37 -17.32
C ARG A 95 -8.03 -16.99 -17.75
N ASP A 96 -8.64 -16.05 -17.06
CA ASP A 96 -10.00 -15.61 -17.36
C ASP A 96 -10.05 -14.80 -18.67
N ALA A 97 -9.05 -13.96 -18.93
CA ALA A 97 -8.91 -13.24 -20.19
C ALA A 97 -8.73 -14.17 -21.39
N ILE A 98 -7.88 -15.20 -21.28
CA ILE A 98 -7.69 -16.20 -22.34
C ILE A 98 -8.99 -16.95 -22.62
N LYS A 99 -9.66 -17.44 -21.56
CA LYS A 99 -10.98 -18.09 -21.71
C LYS A 99 -12.00 -17.17 -22.39
N HIS A 100 -12.02 -15.89 -22.03
CA HIS A 100 -12.94 -14.93 -22.63
C HIS A 100 -12.69 -14.76 -24.14
N VAL A 101 -11.42 -14.65 -24.54
CA VAL A 101 -11.02 -14.58 -25.96
C VAL A 101 -11.39 -15.85 -26.71
N GLU A 102 -11.17 -17.02 -26.11
CA GLU A 102 -11.54 -18.31 -26.73
C GLU A 102 -13.05 -18.47 -26.89
N THR A 103 -13.85 -18.09 -25.88
CA THR A 103 -15.32 -18.16 -25.94
C THR A 103 -15.86 -17.20 -26.99
N LYS A 104 -15.47 -15.92 -26.96
CA LYS A 104 -15.90 -14.94 -27.97
C LYS A 104 -15.45 -15.32 -29.37
N GLY A 105 -14.24 -15.85 -29.51
CA GLY A 105 -13.75 -16.33 -30.79
C GLY A 105 -14.62 -17.41 -31.41
N LYS A 106 -15.18 -18.32 -30.59
CA LYS A 106 -16.13 -19.34 -31.03
C LYS A 106 -17.50 -18.74 -31.37
N GLU A 107 -18.02 -17.84 -30.53
CA GLU A 107 -19.32 -17.19 -30.73
C GLU A 107 -19.36 -16.33 -32.00
N GLU A 108 -18.33 -15.51 -32.20
CA GLU A 108 -18.21 -14.58 -33.33
C GLU A 108 -17.53 -15.22 -34.57
N LYS A 109 -17.19 -16.51 -34.51
CA LYS A 109 -16.45 -17.25 -35.56
C LYS A 109 -15.18 -16.53 -36.02
N LEU A 110 -14.44 -15.97 -35.07
CA LEU A 110 -13.17 -15.30 -35.36
C LEU A 110 -12.13 -16.31 -35.86
N PRO A 111 -11.19 -15.89 -36.72
CA PRO A 111 -10.10 -16.74 -37.17
C PRO A 111 -9.25 -17.28 -35.99
N GLU A 112 -8.87 -18.55 -36.03
CA GLU A 112 -8.02 -19.16 -34.99
C GLU A 112 -6.68 -18.44 -34.81
N ASP A 113 -6.12 -17.88 -35.89
CA ASP A 113 -4.91 -17.08 -35.82
C ASP A 113 -5.09 -15.79 -35.03
N ALA A 114 -6.28 -15.18 -35.09
CA ALA A 114 -6.57 -13.95 -34.35
C ALA A 114 -6.70 -14.23 -32.85
N THR A 115 -7.36 -15.33 -32.46
CA THR A 115 -7.52 -15.72 -31.06
C THR A 115 -6.18 -16.15 -30.45
N LYS A 116 -5.34 -16.89 -31.20
CA LYS A 116 -3.97 -17.22 -30.78
C LYS A 116 -3.10 -15.99 -30.55
N LYS A 117 -3.09 -15.04 -31.49
CA LYS A 117 -2.34 -13.78 -31.34
C LYS A 117 -2.80 -12.97 -30.13
N ALA A 118 -4.10 -12.95 -29.85
CA ALA A 118 -4.64 -12.28 -28.66
C ALA A 118 -4.18 -12.98 -27.37
N ALA A 119 -4.19 -14.31 -27.31
CA ALA A 119 -3.69 -15.06 -26.16
C ALA A 119 -2.18 -14.89 -25.92
N GLU A 120 -1.38 -14.81 -26.99
CA GLU A 120 0.06 -14.49 -26.92
C GLU A 120 0.28 -13.09 -26.33
N LYS A 121 -0.44 -12.09 -26.82
CA LYS A 121 -0.35 -10.70 -26.32
C LYS A 121 -0.75 -10.59 -24.85
N ILE A 122 -1.80 -11.30 -24.42
CA ILE A 122 -2.21 -11.37 -23.01
C ILE A 122 -1.10 -11.99 -22.16
N SER A 123 -0.43 -13.02 -22.66
CA SER A 123 0.68 -13.68 -21.96
C SER A 123 1.92 -12.79 -21.88
N GLU A 124 2.21 -12.01 -22.91
CA GLU A 124 3.29 -11.02 -22.91
C GLU A 124 3.01 -9.90 -21.90
N MET A 125 1.78 -9.37 -21.86
CA MET A 125 1.35 -8.38 -20.85
C MET A 125 1.49 -8.91 -19.42
N LEU A 126 1.16 -10.18 -19.19
CA LEU A 126 1.40 -10.82 -17.88
C LEU A 126 2.89 -10.80 -17.54
N LYS A 127 3.75 -11.25 -18.44
CA LYS A 127 5.21 -11.31 -18.21
C LYS A 127 5.81 -9.94 -17.89
N GLN A 128 5.41 -8.90 -18.64
CA GLN A 128 5.84 -7.53 -18.37
C GLN A 128 5.39 -7.06 -16.98
N SER A 129 4.17 -7.41 -16.59
CA SER A 129 3.60 -6.99 -15.31
C SER A 129 4.22 -7.76 -14.13
N GLU A 130 4.51 -9.06 -14.28
CA GLU A 130 5.25 -9.86 -13.29
C GLU A 130 6.66 -9.27 -13.08
N THR A 131 7.34 -8.89 -14.16
CA THR A 131 8.67 -8.25 -14.08
C THR A 131 8.62 -6.94 -13.30
N LYS A 132 7.58 -6.12 -13.50
CA LYS A 132 7.39 -4.87 -12.73
C LYS A 132 7.10 -5.15 -11.26
N ALA A 133 6.29 -6.16 -10.95
CA ALA A 133 6.00 -6.55 -9.57
C ALA A 133 7.27 -7.03 -8.84
N ASP A 134 8.14 -7.78 -9.53
CA ASP A 134 9.43 -8.22 -8.98
C ASP A 134 10.39 -7.05 -8.73
N ALA A 135 10.46 -6.09 -9.67
CA ALA A 135 11.26 -4.89 -9.49
C ALA A 135 10.80 -4.08 -8.26
N GLN A 136 9.49 -3.82 -8.14
CA GLN A 136 8.93 -3.10 -7.00
C GLN A 136 9.14 -3.83 -5.67
N LEU A 137 9.05 -5.16 -5.66
CA LEU A 137 9.32 -5.96 -4.47
C LEU A 137 10.79 -5.80 -4.04
N LYS A 138 11.71 -5.84 -5.01
CA LYS A 138 13.14 -5.68 -4.75
C LYS A 138 13.43 -4.30 -4.17
N ASP A 139 12.99 -3.24 -4.84
CA ASP A 139 13.17 -1.86 -4.40
C ASP A 139 12.61 -1.69 -2.98
N LYS A 140 11.41 -2.20 -2.71
CA LYS A 140 10.79 -2.08 -1.39
C LYS A 140 11.53 -2.88 -0.30
N THR A 141 12.11 -4.03 -0.66
CA THR A 141 12.88 -4.85 0.28
C THR A 141 14.22 -4.20 0.58
N ASP A 142 14.88 -3.66 -0.43
CA ASP A 142 16.15 -2.95 -0.29
C ASP A 142 15.98 -1.69 0.56
N ASP A 143 14.91 -0.91 0.33
CA ASP A 143 14.55 0.25 1.18
C ASP A 143 14.36 -0.15 2.64
N VAL A 144 13.58 -1.21 2.90
CA VAL A 144 13.30 -1.68 4.28
C VAL A 144 14.56 -2.17 4.98
N MET A 145 15.53 -2.71 4.24
CA MET A 145 16.78 -3.22 4.82
C MET A 145 17.85 -2.13 4.99
N ASN A 146 17.88 -1.12 4.11
CA ASN A 146 18.90 -0.08 4.08
C ASN A 146 18.50 1.23 4.79
N MET A 147 17.22 1.43 5.14
CA MET A 147 16.75 2.50 6.06
C MET A 147 16.94 2.09 7.51
#